data_AF-A0A2T6J573-F1
#
_entry.id   AF-A0A2T6J573-F1
#
_cell.length_a   1.000
_cell.length_b   1.000
_cell.length_c   1.000
_cell.angle_alpha   90.00
_cell.angle_beta   90.00
_cell.angle_gamma   90.00
#
_symmetry.space_group_name_H-M   'P 1'
#
loop_
_entity.id
_entity.type
_entity.pdbx_description
1 polymer ?
#
loop_
_entity_poly.entity_id
_entity_poly.type
_entity_poly.pdbx_seq_one_letter_code
_entity_poly.pdbx_strand_id
1 'polypeptide(L)'
;EVMVRVFASLFSDEGLLHEEEGRGRQGAAAQLLDELDDEEDEAGDERLRNIRIRDGFLDELESAALCLKTLWENCGGHCMKFIAKTKEAIELLQGHFHEAARQQCCYLIKAVVAAAHGTFIGAPVKKETPKFALNPNVHTLWSEQLWPFLRRLMEEDEDKETVGDACVALGTLAEEVGPAIFFSREMNEEVAKQLLLLLKKKHPCQVIQDIDEDDDSRQEEEYLFEGISVLICGMAYAASAGTRQALQDTAASGSLAAVCNRQTFAALYQKIHPHLLDLATHRQSSAYAASGLGCLAEVFLAMQEDSAAYAADAKFLQAVLKGVQQDENEDYRRNACFCLGVVYEVASAQPAVNAKTAEFLAALHSIFRSREDLNKSEQLTLDNAAAAVARIILHPPATALPLEHLVPALLVSMPLQEDHEESEVMLQAALKLADDAATQPLVVQHIQKFLVGVILETAHPLTAKRVKPEVQEKVIVMLRQLLTNPSLPPSTLQGVKEAVASKPFALEFINSKF
;
A
#
# COMPACT_ATOMS: atom_id res chain seq x y z
N GLU A 1 -27.00 -15.55 16.09
CA GLU A 1 -28.18 -15.19 15.28
C GLU A 1 -27.78 -14.49 13.99
N VAL A 2 -27.06 -13.36 14.04
CA VAL A 2 -26.61 -12.62 12.83
C VAL A 2 -25.90 -13.52 11.82
N MET A 3 -24.82 -14.23 12.23
CA MET A 3 -24.11 -15.18 11.35
C MET A 3 -25.02 -16.23 10.69
N VAL A 4 -26.05 -16.70 11.40
CA VAL A 4 -26.98 -17.69 10.85
C VAL A 4 -27.81 -17.09 9.72
N ARG A 5 -28.26 -15.85 9.87
CA ARG A 5 -29.02 -15.13 8.82
C ARG A 5 -28.13 -14.79 7.64
N VAL A 6 -26.89 -14.36 7.89
CA VAL A 6 -25.90 -14.09 6.83
C VAL A 6 -25.67 -15.33 5.98
N PHE A 7 -25.44 -16.50 6.61
CA PHE A 7 -25.32 -17.75 5.87
C PHE A 7 -26.62 -18.13 5.15
N ALA A 8 -27.79 -17.90 5.74
CA ALA A 8 -29.06 -18.20 5.08
C ALA A 8 -29.25 -17.37 3.79
N SER A 9 -28.85 -16.09 3.79
CA SER A 9 -28.87 -15.25 2.59
C SER A 9 -27.82 -15.69 1.55
N LEU A 10 -26.60 -16.01 1.98
CA LEU A 10 -25.53 -16.49 1.08
C LEU A 10 -25.85 -17.82 0.39
N PHE A 11 -26.49 -18.73 1.12
CA PHE A 11 -26.86 -20.06 0.62
C PHE A 11 -28.31 -20.12 0.12
N SER A 12 -28.92 -18.96 -0.15
CA SER A 12 -30.27 -18.91 -0.71
C SER A 12 -30.23 -19.26 -2.19
N ASP A 13 -31.16 -20.09 -2.65
CA ASP A 13 -31.37 -20.37 -4.08
C ASP A 13 -32.65 -19.68 -4.60
N GLU A 14 -33.31 -18.84 -3.80
CA GLU A 14 -34.65 -18.30 -4.11
C GLU A 14 -34.67 -17.33 -5.31
N GLY A 15 -33.52 -16.82 -5.73
CA GLY A 15 -33.37 -15.88 -6.83
C GLY A 15 -32.96 -16.48 -8.18
N LEU A 16 -32.60 -17.77 -8.23
CA LEU A 16 -32.19 -18.46 -9.45
C LEU A 16 -33.45 -18.93 -10.22
N LEU A 17 -33.62 -18.44 -11.45
CA LEU A 17 -34.73 -18.86 -12.33
C LEU A 17 -34.21 -19.84 -13.39
N HIS A 18 -34.75 -21.06 -13.39
CA HIS A 18 -34.62 -22.00 -14.51
C HIS A 18 -35.80 -21.84 -15.48
N GLU A 19 -35.54 -21.70 -16.77
CA GLU A 19 -36.51 -22.07 -17.80
C GLU A 19 -36.28 -23.55 -18.16
N GLU A 20 -37.01 -24.47 -17.50
CA GLU A 20 -37.68 -25.58 -18.21
C GLU A 20 -38.63 -26.41 -17.32
N GLU A 21 -39.65 -26.96 -17.97
CA GLU A 21 -40.85 -27.54 -17.42
C GLU A 21 -40.62 -28.79 -16.55
N GLY A 22 -41.05 -28.71 -15.29
CA GLY A 22 -41.64 -29.84 -14.59
C GLY A 22 -40.73 -31.02 -14.27
N ARG A 23 -39.80 -30.87 -13.32
CA ARG A 23 -39.41 -31.96 -12.40
C ARG A 23 -38.72 -31.42 -11.13
N GLY A 24 -39.33 -31.75 -9.98
CA GLY A 24 -38.71 -31.94 -8.65
C GLY A 24 -37.71 -30.90 -8.13
N ARG A 25 -38.16 -30.09 -7.16
CA ARG A 25 -37.30 -29.30 -6.25
C ARG A 25 -36.43 -30.22 -5.37
N GLN A 26 -35.13 -30.31 -5.63
CA GLN A 26 -34.07 -30.63 -4.67
C GLN A 26 -32.76 -29.96 -5.13
N GLY A 27 -31.92 -29.57 -4.16
CA GLY A 27 -30.84 -28.57 -4.25
C GLY A 27 -30.00 -28.56 -5.54
N ALA A 28 -30.03 -27.43 -6.24
CA ALA A 28 -29.47 -27.25 -7.58
C ALA A 28 -28.00 -26.77 -7.57
N ALA A 29 -27.57 -26.01 -6.56
CA ALA A 29 -26.21 -25.43 -6.56
C ALA A 29 -25.09 -26.49 -6.47
N ALA A 30 -25.30 -27.57 -5.71
CA ALA A 30 -24.31 -28.66 -5.61
C ALA A 30 -24.32 -29.58 -6.84
N GLN A 31 -25.47 -29.78 -7.48
CA GLN A 31 -25.55 -30.55 -8.74
C GLN A 31 -24.99 -29.77 -9.93
N LEU A 32 -25.11 -28.44 -9.94
CA LEU A 32 -24.50 -27.58 -10.95
C LEU A 32 -22.97 -27.65 -10.92
N LEU A 33 -22.34 -27.92 -9.77
CA LEU A 33 -20.87 -28.10 -9.66
C LEU A 33 -20.43 -29.52 -10.02
N ASP A 34 -21.21 -30.55 -9.66
CA ASP A 34 -20.92 -31.96 -10.01
C ASP A 34 -21.14 -32.25 -11.51
N GLU A 35 -22.08 -31.57 -12.19
CA GLU A 35 -22.37 -31.78 -13.62
C GLU A 35 -21.43 -31.00 -14.57
N LEU A 36 -20.58 -30.11 -14.06
CA LEU A 36 -19.59 -29.35 -14.86
C LEU A 36 -18.24 -30.08 -15.02
N ASP A 37 -17.99 -31.14 -14.22
CA ASP A 37 -16.72 -31.90 -14.27
C ASP A 37 -16.80 -33.09 -15.25
N ASP A 38 -18.01 -33.45 -15.71
CA ASP A 38 -18.29 -34.57 -16.61
C ASP A 38 -18.96 -34.08 -17.92
N GLU A 39 -18.22 -33.46 -18.85
CA GLU A 39 -18.49 -33.60 -20.31
C GLU A 39 -17.44 -32.87 -21.18
N GLU A 40 -16.52 -33.65 -21.76
CA GLU A 40 -15.80 -33.29 -22.99
C GLU A 40 -16.79 -33.36 -24.17
N ASP A 41 -17.64 -32.35 -24.39
CA ASP A 41 -18.30 -32.13 -25.70
C ASP A 41 -18.92 -30.72 -25.80
N GLU A 42 -18.93 -30.18 -27.03
CA GLU A 42 -19.30 -28.80 -27.43
C GLU A 42 -20.75 -28.33 -27.10
N ALA A 43 -21.44 -28.94 -26.12
CA ALA A 43 -22.83 -28.67 -25.73
C ALA A 43 -23.00 -27.79 -24.47
N GLY A 44 -21.93 -27.48 -23.73
CA GLY A 44 -22.00 -26.69 -22.49
C GLY A 44 -22.42 -25.21 -22.67
N ASP A 45 -22.16 -24.64 -23.86
CA ASP A 45 -22.35 -23.20 -24.13
C ASP A 45 -23.84 -22.80 -24.34
N GLU A 46 -24.72 -23.76 -24.66
CA GLU A 46 -26.16 -23.48 -24.84
C GLU A 46 -26.95 -23.42 -23.52
N ARG A 47 -26.50 -24.09 -22.45
CA ARG A 47 -27.21 -24.12 -21.15
C ARG A 47 -26.87 -22.93 -20.23
N LEU A 48 -25.65 -22.42 -20.30
CA LEU A 48 -25.25 -21.17 -19.62
C LEU A 48 -26.07 -19.95 -20.10
N ARG A 49 -26.55 -19.98 -21.34
CA ARG A 49 -27.39 -18.91 -21.92
C ARG A 49 -28.81 -18.80 -21.34
N ASN A 50 -29.26 -19.75 -20.53
CA ASN A 50 -30.66 -19.81 -20.04
C ASN A 50 -30.83 -19.53 -18.54
N ILE A 51 -29.78 -19.09 -17.84
CA ILE A 51 -29.88 -18.70 -16.42
C ILE A 51 -30.23 -17.21 -16.34
N ARG A 52 -31.41 -16.88 -15.80
CA ARG A 52 -31.79 -15.50 -15.47
C ARG A 52 -31.73 -15.29 -13.96
N ILE A 53 -30.90 -14.37 -13.51
CA ILE A 53 -30.88 -13.90 -12.11
C ILE A 53 -31.83 -12.72 -11.97
N ARG A 54 -32.46 -12.60 -10.80
CA ARG A 54 -33.06 -11.33 -10.38
C ARG A 54 -31.98 -10.46 -9.75
N ASP A 55 -31.77 -9.24 -10.23
CA ASP A 55 -30.75 -8.32 -9.69
C ASP A 55 -30.75 -8.25 -8.15
N GLY A 56 -31.94 -8.21 -7.53
CA GLY A 56 -32.07 -8.18 -6.07
C GLY A 56 -31.55 -9.42 -5.32
N PHE A 57 -31.34 -10.55 -6.00
CA PHE A 57 -30.67 -11.72 -5.44
C PHE A 57 -29.16 -11.55 -5.39
N LEU A 58 -28.57 -11.00 -6.46
CA LEU A 58 -27.15 -10.70 -6.49
C LEU A 58 -26.80 -9.63 -5.44
N ASP A 59 -27.62 -8.58 -5.34
CA ASP A 59 -27.50 -7.55 -4.29
C ASP A 59 -27.54 -8.14 -2.88
N GLU A 60 -28.43 -9.12 -2.64
CA GLU A 60 -28.54 -9.81 -1.34
C GLU A 60 -27.29 -10.66 -1.07
N LEU A 61 -26.81 -11.41 -2.06
CA LEU A 61 -25.61 -12.24 -1.95
C LEU A 61 -24.37 -11.38 -1.64
N GLU A 62 -24.18 -10.28 -2.38
CA GLU A 62 -23.08 -9.35 -2.15
C GLU A 62 -23.16 -8.70 -0.77
N SER A 63 -24.35 -8.23 -0.38
CA SER A 63 -24.58 -7.65 0.94
C SER A 63 -24.29 -8.64 2.07
N ALA A 64 -24.67 -9.91 1.88
CA ALA A 64 -24.42 -10.97 2.85
C ALA A 64 -22.93 -11.34 2.92
N ALA A 65 -22.23 -11.39 1.79
CA ALA A 65 -20.78 -11.64 1.72
C ALA A 65 -19.99 -10.50 2.38
N LEU A 66 -20.35 -9.24 2.08
CA LEU A 66 -19.77 -8.05 2.71
C LEU A 66 -20.02 -8.04 4.22
N CYS A 67 -21.23 -8.43 4.66
CA CYS A 67 -21.53 -8.57 6.08
C CYS A 67 -20.66 -9.64 6.74
N LEU A 68 -20.49 -10.81 6.10
CA LEU A 68 -19.65 -11.89 6.60
C LEU A 68 -18.19 -11.45 6.74
N LYS A 69 -17.63 -10.79 5.70
CA LYS A 69 -16.30 -10.18 5.72
C LYS A 69 -16.16 -9.20 6.90
N THR A 70 -17.09 -8.26 7.03
CA THR A 70 -17.07 -7.24 8.09
C THR A 70 -17.09 -7.87 9.49
N LEU A 71 -17.86 -8.95 9.67
CA LEU A 71 -17.88 -9.71 10.93
C LEU A 71 -16.52 -10.36 11.21
N TRP A 72 -15.84 -10.93 10.21
CA TRP A 72 -14.47 -11.45 10.39
C TRP A 72 -13.48 -10.36 10.79
N GLU A 73 -13.48 -9.22 10.12
CA GLU A 73 -12.57 -8.09 10.39
C GLU A 73 -12.73 -7.53 11.81
N ASN A 74 -13.97 -7.50 12.34
CA ASN A 74 -14.28 -6.80 13.59
C ASN A 74 -14.51 -7.72 14.80
N CYS A 75 -14.92 -8.97 14.59
CA CYS A 75 -15.17 -9.92 15.67
C CYS A 75 -14.06 -10.97 15.83
N GLY A 76 -13.13 -11.07 14.87
CA GLY A 76 -11.91 -11.86 14.95
C GLY A 76 -12.15 -13.29 15.44
N GLY A 77 -11.53 -13.64 16.57
CA GLY A 77 -11.57 -14.98 17.14
C GLY A 77 -12.97 -15.53 17.45
N HIS A 78 -13.96 -14.67 17.66
CA HIS A 78 -15.34 -15.11 17.86
C HIS A 78 -15.96 -15.75 16.61
N CYS A 79 -15.45 -15.41 15.43
CA CYS A 79 -15.88 -15.97 14.15
C CYS A 79 -15.27 -17.35 13.88
N MET A 80 -14.20 -17.75 14.57
CA MET A 80 -13.53 -19.04 14.36
C MET A 80 -14.46 -20.25 14.51
N LYS A 81 -15.48 -20.17 15.38
CA LYS A 81 -16.49 -21.25 15.53
C LYS A 81 -17.36 -21.46 14.28
N PHE A 82 -17.35 -20.52 13.34
CA PHE A 82 -18.08 -20.57 12.08
C PHE A 82 -17.16 -20.86 10.89
N ILE A 83 -15.86 -21.12 11.10
CA ILE A 83 -14.89 -21.29 10.00
C ILE A 83 -15.32 -22.35 8.98
N ALA A 84 -15.93 -23.45 9.42
CA ALA A 84 -16.43 -24.49 8.52
C ALA A 84 -17.47 -23.92 7.53
N LYS A 85 -18.49 -23.24 8.03
CA LYS A 85 -19.51 -22.59 7.19
C LYS A 85 -18.97 -21.42 6.37
N THR A 86 -17.99 -20.69 6.90
CA THR A 86 -17.31 -19.64 6.12
C THR A 86 -16.57 -20.23 4.93
N LYS A 87 -15.95 -21.41 5.06
CA LYS A 87 -15.32 -22.07 3.91
C LYS A 87 -16.34 -22.54 2.87
N GLU A 88 -17.46 -23.10 3.30
CA GLU A 88 -18.58 -23.41 2.39
C GLU A 88 -19.04 -22.16 1.62
N ALA A 89 -19.08 -21.00 2.28
CA ALA A 89 -19.42 -19.74 1.62
C ALA A 89 -18.32 -19.28 0.63
N ILE A 90 -17.04 -19.45 0.98
CA ILE A 90 -15.92 -19.13 0.08
C ILE A 90 -15.95 -20.01 -1.17
N GLU A 91 -16.21 -21.30 -1.02
CA GLU A 91 -16.35 -22.25 -2.12
C GLU A 91 -17.51 -21.85 -3.05
N LEU A 92 -18.67 -21.52 -2.49
CA LEU A 92 -19.81 -21.01 -3.24
C LEU A 92 -19.48 -19.72 -4.00
N LEU A 93 -18.84 -18.75 -3.34
CA LEU A 93 -18.50 -17.47 -3.97
C LEU A 93 -17.43 -17.62 -5.05
N GLN A 94 -16.43 -18.49 -4.86
CA GLN A 94 -15.36 -18.72 -5.83
C GLN A 94 -15.89 -19.33 -7.13
N GLY A 95 -16.78 -20.32 -7.03
CA GLY A 95 -17.38 -21.00 -8.17
C GLY A 95 -18.57 -20.26 -8.80
N HIS A 96 -18.90 -19.06 -8.31
CA HIS A 96 -20.07 -18.33 -8.79
C HIS A 96 -19.81 -17.73 -10.18
N PHE A 97 -20.78 -17.84 -11.07
CA PHE A 97 -20.65 -17.39 -12.46
C PHE A 97 -20.57 -15.86 -12.61
N HIS A 98 -21.16 -15.10 -11.68
CA HIS A 98 -21.08 -13.64 -11.64
C HIS A 98 -19.80 -13.16 -10.93
N GLU A 99 -19.06 -12.26 -11.56
CA GLU A 99 -17.78 -11.68 -11.11
C GLU A 99 -17.88 -10.98 -9.76
N ALA A 100 -18.93 -10.19 -9.52
CA ALA A 100 -19.16 -9.54 -8.23
C ALA A 100 -19.13 -10.52 -7.03
N ALA A 101 -19.70 -11.73 -7.17
CA ALA A 101 -19.61 -12.76 -6.13
C ALA A 101 -18.18 -13.28 -5.94
N ARG A 102 -17.42 -13.45 -7.04
CA ARG A 102 -16.02 -13.88 -7.02
C ARG A 102 -15.10 -12.80 -6.42
N GLN A 103 -15.35 -11.52 -6.67
CA GLN A 103 -14.69 -10.40 -5.99
C GLN A 103 -14.92 -10.46 -4.47
N GLN A 104 -16.16 -10.71 -4.02
CA GLN A 104 -16.44 -10.89 -2.58
C GLN A 104 -15.68 -12.08 -1.97
N CYS A 105 -15.40 -13.12 -2.75
CA CYS A 105 -14.55 -14.24 -2.32
C CYS A 105 -13.13 -13.77 -1.96
N CYS A 106 -12.49 -12.97 -2.82
CA CYS A 106 -11.17 -12.39 -2.59
C CYS A 106 -11.11 -11.62 -1.26
N TYR A 107 -12.09 -10.74 -1.03
CA TYR A 107 -12.17 -9.94 0.19
C TYR A 107 -12.41 -10.80 1.45
N LEU A 108 -13.28 -11.81 1.35
CA LEU A 108 -13.58 -12.69 2.46
C LEU A 108 -12.37 -13.55 2.84
N ILE A 109 -11.66 -14.12 1.86
CA ILE A 109 -10.42 -14.88 2.11
C ILE A 109 -9.40 -14.02 2.86
N LYS A 110 -9.16 -12.78 2.39
CA LYS A 110 -8.26 -11.83 3.06
C LYS A 110 -8.67 -11.60 4.51
N ALA A 111 -9.95 -11.28 4.75
CA ALA A 111 -10.48 -11.02 6.08
C ALA A 111 -10.31 -12.23 7.03
N VAL A 112 -10.59 -13.44 6.55
CA VAL A 112 -10.47 -14.68 7.34
C VAL A 112 -9.02 -14.95 7.74
N VAL A 113 -8.06 -14.86 6.80
CA VAL A 113 -6.64 -15.11 7.09
C VAL A 113 -6.09 -14.10 8.08
N ALA A 114 -6.35 -12.80 7.87
CA ALA A 114 -5.89 -11.74 8.76
C ALA A 114 -6.51 -11.88 10.17
N ALA A 115 -7.82 -12.14 10.25
CA ALA A 115 -8.52 -12.33 11.52
C ALA A 115 -8.05 -13.59 12.27
N ALA A 116 -7.83 -14.70 11.56
CA ALA A 116 -7.31 -15.92 12.15
C ALA A 116 -5.92 -15.68 12.73
N HIS A 117 -5.00 -15.07 11.97
CA HIS A 117 -3.67 -14.72 12.47
C HIS A 117 -3.74 -13.78 13.68
N GLY A 118 -4.53 -12.70 13.57
CA GLY A 118 -4.75 -11.72 14.64
C GLY A 118 -5.23 -12.34 15.95
N THR A 119 -6.12 -13.33 15.85
CA THR A 119 -6.65 -14.07 17.00
C THR A 119 -5.55 -14.82 17.76
N PHE A 120 -4.65 -15.50 17.05
CA PHE A 120 -3.58 -16.27 17.69
C PHE A 120 -2.49 -15.38 18.28
N ILE A 121 -2.22 -14.21 17.68
CA ILE A 121 -1.22 -13.27 18.22
C ILE A 121 -1.76 -12.36 19.32
N GLY A 122 -3.07 -12.43 19.61
CA GLY A 122 -3.76 -11.65 20.63
C GLY A 122 -3.92 -10.16 20.30
N ALA A 123 -3.76 -9.77 19.04
CA ALA A 123 -3.85 -8.39 18.58
C ALA A 123 -4.24 -8.33 17.09
N PRO A 124 -4.93 -7.27 16.62
CA PRO A 124 -5.15 -7.07 15.18
C PRO A 124 -3.84 -7.03 14.42
N VAL A 125 -3.84 -7.62 13.23
CA VAL A 125 -2.70 -7.58 12.32
C VAL A 125 -2.59 -6.18 11.73
N LYS A 126 -1.37 -5.63 11.66
CA LYS A 126 -1.10 -4.30 11.11
C LYS A 126 0.30 -4.24 10.48
N LYS A 127 0.45 -3.44 9.42
CA LYS A 127 1.71 -3.20 8.71
C LYS A 127 2.85 -2.77 9.64
N GLU A 128 2.56 -2.02 10.70
CA GLU A 128 3.57 -1.50 11.64
C GLU A 128 4.04 -2.52 12.68
N THR A 129 3.30 -3.62 12.87
CA THR A 129 3.63 -4.68 13.84
C THR A 129 3.48 -6.08 13.25
N PRO A 130 4.16 -6.42 12.13
CA PRO A 130 4.05 -7.73 11.53
C PRO A 130 4.63 -8.76 12.49
N LYS A 131 3.84 -9.77 12.87
CA LYS A 131 4.30 -10.93 13.65
C LYS A 131 4.43 -12.11 12.72
N PHE A 132 5.68 -12.53 12.53
CA PHE A 132 6.13 -13.14 11.29
C PHE A 132 5.90 -14.65 11.15
N ALA A 133 5.56 -15.37 12.22
CA ALA A 133 5.29 -16.80 12.15
C ALA A 133 3.78 -17.06 12.21
N LEU A 134 3.24 -17.75 11.21
CA LEU A 134 1.89 -18.28 11.29
C LEU A 134 1.82 -19.37 12.35
N ASN A 135 0.77 -19.34 13.17
CA ASN A 135 0.43 -20.49 14.01
C ASN A 135 0.20 -21.72 13.10
N PRO A 136 0.58 -22.95 13.49
CA PRO A 136 0.39 -24.14 12.65
C PRO A 136 -1.04 -24.32 12.12
N ASN A 137 -2.05 -24.00 12.92
CA ASN A 137 -3.45 -24.09 12.49
C ASN A 137 -3.80 -23.02 11.45
N VAL A 138 -3.23 -21.81 11.56
CA VAL A 138 -3.41 -20.73 10.58
C VAL A 138 -2.64 -21.04 9.30
N HIS A 139 -1.45 -21.63 9.42
CA HIS A 139 -0.70 -22.13 8.28
C HIS A 139 -1.50 -23.16 7.49
N THR A 140 -2.04 -24.19 8.16
CA THR A 140 -2.91 -25.20 7.52
C THR A 140 -4.17 -24.57 6.93
N LEU A 141 -4.85 -23.68 7.65
CA LEU A 141 -6.01 -22.96 7.12
C LEU A 141 -5.66 -22.18 5.84
N TRP A 142 -4.54 -21.45 5.85
CA TRP A 142 -4.10 -20.68 4.69
C TRP A 142 -3.67 -21.59 3.54
N SER A 143 -2.64 -22.41 3.74
CA SER A 143 -2.00 -23.19 2.68
C SER A 143 -2.89 -24.27 2.06
N GLU A 144 -3.69 -24.97 2.87
CA GLU A 144 -4.46 -26.12 2.39
C GLU A 144 -5.93 -25.79 2.08
N GLN A 145 -6.50 -24.75 2.70
CA GLN A 145 -7.95 -24.54 2.68
C GLN A 145 -8.40 -23.20 2.10
N LEU A 146 -7.53 -22.20 1.98
CA LEU A 146 -7.91 -20.86 1.49
C LEU A 146 -7.09 -20.45 0.26
N TRP A 147 -5.79 -20.72 0.27
CA TRP A 147 -4.91 -20.44 -0.87
C TRP A 147 -5.39 -21.09 -2.17
N PRO A 148 -5.85 -22.36 -2.22
CA PRO A 148 -6.32 -22.95 -3.47
C PRO A 148 -7.45 -22.16 -4.14
N PHE A 149 -8.39 -21.61 -3.36
CA PHE A 149 -9.49 -20.78 -3.88
C PHE A 149 -8.99 -19.45 -4.44
N LEU A 150 -8.15 -18.73 -3.68
CA LEU A 150 -7.59 -17.45 -4.13
C LEU A 150 -6.67 -17.64 -5.35
N ARG A 151 -5.87 -18.69 -5.34
CA ARG A 151 -5.01 -19.08 -6.45
C ARG A 151 -5.85 -19.26 -7.72
N ARG A 152 -6.95 -20.00 -7.67
CA ARG A 152 -7.79 -20.24 -8.84
C ARG A 152 -8.31 -18.94 -9.45
N LEU A 153 -8.83 -18.04 -8.60
CA LEU A 153 -9.26 -16.70 -9.03
C LEU A 153 -8.12 -15.88 -9.64
N MET A 154 -6.89 -16.03 -9.12
CA MET A 154 -5.73 -15.32 -9.63
C MET A 154 -5.15 -15.91 -10.93
N GLU A 155 -5.27 -17.23 -11.16
CA GLU A 155 -4.61 -17.92 -12.28
C GLU A 155 -5.53 -18.14 -13.49
N GLU A 156 -6.83 -18.34 -13.26
CA GLU A 156 -7.77 -18.86 -14.26
C GLU A 156 -8.89 -17.89 -14.61
N ASP A 157 -9.18 -16.91 -13.74
CA ASP A 157 -10.33 -16.02 -13.95
C ASP A 157 -10.14 -15.10 -15.18
N GLU A 158 -11.26 -14.87 -15.86
CA GLU A 158 -11.32 -14.10 -17.10
C GLU A 158 -11.75 -12.65 -16.85
N ASP A 159 -12.20 -12.33 -15.63
CA ASP A 159 -12.55 -10.97 -15.24
C ASP A 159 -11.34 -10.19 -14.68
N LYS A 160 -11.13 -8.97 -15.18
CA LYS A 160 -9.96 -8.15 -14.79
C LYS A 160 -10.07 -7.69 -13.35
N GLU A 161 -11.25 -7.30 -12.89
CA GLU A 161 -11.41 -6.78 -11.54
C GLU A 161 -11.29 -7.88 -10.49
N THR A 162 -11.80 -9.08 -10.76
CA THR A 162 -11.66 -10.26 -9.90
C THR A 162 -10.19 -10.67 -9.73
N VAL A 163 -9.43 -10.70 -10.84
CA VAL A 163 -7.97 -10.96 -10.79
C VAL A 163 -7.24 -9.83 -10.05
N GLY A 164 -7.65 -8.58 -10.28
CA GLY A 164 -7.17 -7.41 -9.54
C GLY A 164 -7.38 -7.56 -8.03
N ASP A 165 -8.58 -7.95 -7.60
CA ASP A 165 -8.95 -8.16 -6.20
C ASP A 165 -8.20 -9.33 -5.57
N ALA A 166 -7.91 -10.39 -6.35
CA ALA A 166 -7.05 -11.48 -5.89
C ALA A 166 -5.62 -10.99 -5.61
N CYS A 167 -5.09 -10.12 -6.48
CA CYS A 167 -3.79 -9.47 -6.28
C CYS A 167 -3.80 -8.53 -5.05
N VAL A 168 -4.85 -7.72 -4.87
CA VAL A 168 -5.05 -6.85 -3.70
C VAL A 168 -5.08 -7.68 -2.42
N ALA A 169 -5.86 -8.77 -2.41
CA ALA A 169 -5.99 -9.64 -1.24
C ALA A 169 -4.65 -10.23 -0.81
N LEU A 170 -3.89 -10.81 -1.76
CA LEU A 170 -2.58 -11.40 -1.47
C LEU A 170 -1.53 -10.34 -1.09
N GLY A 171 -1.47 -9.22 -1.81
CA GLY A 171 -0.55 -8.11 -1.51
C GLY A 171 -0.80 -7.52 -0.13
N THR A 172 -2.06 -7.28 0.22
CA THR A 172 -2.42 -6.76 1.54
C THR A 172 -2.09 -7.75 2.66
N LEU A 173 -2.35 -9.05 2.45
CA LEU A 173 -1.93 -10.08 3.40
C LEU A 173 -0.40 -10.09 3.58
N ALA A 174 0.36 -9.94 2.51
CA ALA A 174 1.82 -9.85 2.57
C ALA A 174 2.32 -8.64 3.37
N GLU A 175 1.61 -7.51 3.33
CA GLU A 175 1.90 -6.33 4.16
C GLU A 175 1.52 -6.50 5.62
N GLU A 176 0.30 -6.97 5.88
CA GLU A 176 -0.27 -7.09 7.22
C GLU A 176 0.41 -8.24 7.99
N VAL A 177 0.43 -9.44 7.41
CA VAL A 177 0.91 -10.68 8.07
C VAL A 177 2.42 -10.86 7.90
N GLY A 178 2.98 -10.43 6.76
CA GLY A 178 4.41 -10.54 6.46
C GLY A 178 4.80 -11.80 5.65
N PRO A 179 6.10 -12.17 5.66
CA PRO A 179 6.67 -13.17 4.74
C PRO A 179 6.06 -14.58 4.84
N ALA A 180 5.46 -14.95 5.97
CA ALA A 180 4.87 -16.28 6.14
C ALA A 180 3.59 -16.52 5.32
N ILE A 181 3.02 -15.50 4.70
CA ILE A 181 1.98 -15.69 3.67
C ILE A 181 2.53 -16.47 2.48
N PHE A 182 3.80 -16.28 2.13
CA PHE A 182 4.51 -17.10 1.15
C PHE A 182 5.10 -18.32 1.85
N PHE A 183 4.25 -19.33 2.08
CA PHE A 183 4.57 -20.48 2.94
C PHE A 183 5.52 -21.50 2.30
N SER A 184 5.70 -21.47 0.98
CA SER A 184 6.62 -22.35 0.26
C SER A 184 7.29 -21.64 -0.91
N ARG A 185 8.41 -22.20 -1.37
CA ARG A 185 9.13 -21.67 -2.54
C ARG A 185 8.30 -21.83 -3.80
N GLU A 186 7.60 -22.95 -3.92
CA GLU A 186 6.72 -23.29 -5.03
C GLU A 186 5.62 -22.24 -5.15
N MET A 187 4.94 -21.90 -4.04
CA MET A 187 3.92 -20.85 -4.04
C MET A 187 4.48 -19.49 -4.49
N ASN A 188 5.68 -19.13 -4.00
CA ASN A 188 6.30 -17.86 -4.39
C ASN A 188 6.66 -17.83 -5.90
N GLU A 189 7.15 -18.94 -6.44
CA GLU A 189 7.42 -19.09 -7.87
C GLU A 189 6.14 -19.08 -8.73
N GLU A 190 5.05 -19.64 -8.24
CA GLU A 190 3.72 -19.59 -8.87
C GLU A 190 3.19 -18.15 -8.95
N VAL A 191 3.18 -17.42 -7.82
CA VAL A 191 2.76 -16.01 -7.78
C VAL A 191 3.62 -15.16 -8.71
N ALA A 192 4.94 -15.36 -8.68
CA ALA A 192 5.87 -14.66 -9.57
C ALA A 192 5.60 -14.93 -11.06
N LYS A 193 5.19 -16.16 -11.41
CA LYS A 193 4.80 -16.53 -12.78
C LYS A 193 3.53 -15.77 -13.20
N GLN A 194 2.52 -15.71 -12.34
CA GLN A 194 1.27 -15.00 -12.66
C GLN A 194 1.49 -13.50 -12.81
N LEU A 195 2.25 -12.91 -11.91
CA LEU A 195 2.64 -11.51 -12.00
C LEU A 195 3.34 -11.19 -13.34
N LEU A 196 4.23 -12.07 -13.80
CA LEU A 196 4.90 -11.90 -15.09
C LEU A 196 3.96 -12.09 -16.29
N LEU A 197 2.91 -12.90 -16.19
CA LEU A 197 1.90 -13.03 -17.23
C LEU A 197 1.06 -11.75 -17.32
N LEU A 198 0.61 -11.24 -16.17
CA LEU A 198 -0.17 -10.00 -16.06
C LEU A 198 0.58 -8.78 -16.60
N LEU A 199 1.84 -8.59 -16.18
CA LEU A 199 2.67 -7.47 -16.66
C LEU A 199 3.02 -7.57 -18.15
N LYS A 200 2.98 -8.78 -18.73
CA LYS A 200 3.18 -9.01 -20.16
C LYS A 200 1.90 -8.92 -20.98
N LYS A 201 0.76 -8.64 -20.33
CA LYS A 201 -0.56 -8.66 -20.95
C LYS A 201 -0.90 -10.00 -21.61
N LYS A 202 -0.63 -11.10 -20.90
CA LYS A 202 -0.80 -12.49 -21.38
C LYS A 202 -1.66 -13.36 -20.47
N HIS A 203 -2.28 -12.77 -19.46
CA HIS A 203 -3.18 -13.48 -18.55
C HIS A 203 -4.53 -13.77 -19.24
N PRO A 204 -5.26 -14.84 -18.91
CA PRO A 204 -6.63 -15.10 -19.40
C PRO A 204 -7.52 -13.86 -19.41
N CYS A 205 -7.63 -13.13 -18.29
CA CYS A 205 -8.40 -11.88 -18.20
C CYS A 205 -7.95 -10.73 -19.13
N GLN A 206 -6.80 -10.85 -19.80
CA GLN A 206 -6.27 -9.85 -20.73
C GLN A 206 -6.29 -10.30 -22.19
N VAL A 207 -6.48 -11.60 -22.46
CA VAL A 207 -6.39 -12.16 -23.83
C VAL A 207 -7.71 -12.71 -24.35
N ILE A 208 -8.65 -13.04 -23.46
CA ILE A 208 -9.94 -13.67 -23.82
C ILE A 208 -11.02 -12.61 -24.12
N GLN A 209 -10.88 -11.39 -23.60
CA GLN A 209 -11.87 -10.34 -23.79
C GLN A 209 -11.72 -9.64 -25.16
N ASP A 210 -12.83 -9.48 -25.88
CA ASP A 210 -12.89 -8.75 -27.15
C ASP A 210 -12.52 -7.28 -26.92
N ILE A 211 -11.42 -6.85 -27.53
CA ILE A 211 -10.85 -5.51 -27.41
C ILE A 211 -11.67 -4.54 -28.26
N ASP A 212 -12.87 -4.19 -27.81
CA ASP A 212 -13.43 -2.90 -28.18
C ASP A 212 -12.74 -1.86 -27.27
N GLU A 213 -11.92 -0.99 -27.88
CA GLU A 213 -11.17 0.09 -27.20
C GLU A 213 -12.10 1.21 -26.66
N ASP A 214 -13.23 0.85 -26.06
CA ASP A 214 -14.15 1.75 -25.39
C ASP A 214 -13.61 2.12 -24.01
N ASP A 215 -14.11 3.23 -23.43
CA ASP A 215 -13.57 3.80 -22.18
C ASP A 215 -13.67 2.82 -20.98
N ASP A 216 -14.68 1.94 -20.95
CA ASP A 216 -14.86 0.93 -19.89
C ASP A 216 -13.67 -0.06 -19.84
N SER A 217 -13.16 -0.47 -21.00
CA SER A 217 -12.01 -1.40 -21.09
C SER A 217 -10.74 -0.83 -20.45
N ARG A 218 -10.58 0.50 -20.49
CA ARG A 218 -9.43 1.21 -19.89
C ARG A 218 -9.56 1.28 -18.37
N GLN A 219 -10.76 1.50 -17.85
CA GLN A 219 -11.01 1.57 -16.42
C GLN A 219 -10.70 0.23 -15.74
N GLU A 220 -11.15 -0.87 -16.34
CA GLU A 220 -10.84 -2.22 -15.83
C GLU A 220 -9.34 -2.53 -15.90
N GLU A 221 -8.64 -2.06 -16.94
CA GLU A 221 -7.19 -2.23 -17.04
C GLU A 221 -6.44 -1.42 -15.98
N GLU A 222 -6.89 -0.20 -15.69
CA GLU A 222 -6.38 0.63 -14.60
C GLU A 222 -6.60 -0.04 -13.24
N TYR A 223 -7.80 -0.60 -12.99
CA TYR A 223 -8.13 -1.34 -11.77
C TYR A 223 -7.24 -2.57 -11.58
N LEU A 224 -7.10 -3.39 -12.63
CA LEU A 224 -6.21 -4.55 -12.60
C LEU A 224 -4.76 -4.13 -12.29
N PHE A 225 -4.29 -3.04 -12.88
CA PHE A 225 -2.94 -2.54 -12.61
C PHE A 225 -2.76 -2.05 -11.16
N GLU A 226 -3.78 -1.42 -10.57
CA GLU A 226 -3.77 -1.07 -9.15
C GLU A 226 -3.59 -2.32 -8.28
N GLY A 227 -4.36 -3.38 -8.54
CA GLY A 227 -4.22 -4.66 -7.84
C GLY A 227 -2.83 -5.29 -8.00
N ILE A 228 -2.29 -5.28 -9.22
CA ILE A 228 -0.92 -5.72 -9.50
C ILE A 228 0.10 -4.92 -8.69
N SER A 229 -0.07 -3.60 -8.60
CA SER A 229 0.81 -2.72 -7.82
C SER A 229 0.81 -3.08 -6.34
N VAL A 230 -0.38 -3.28 -5.76
CA VAL A 230 -0.54 -3.70 -4.36
C VAL A 230 0.16 -5.04 -4.11
N LEU A 231 0.05 -6.00 -5.04
CA LEU A 231 0.76 -7.28 -4.93
C LEU A 231 2.28 -7.10 -4.96
N ILE A 232 2.83 -6.33 -5.90
CA ILE A 232 4.27 -6.11 -6.02
C ILE A 232 4.81 -5.42 -4.76
N CYS A 233 4.13 -4.37 -4.28
CA CYS A 233 4.51 -3.65 -3.06
C CYS A 233 4.45 -4.58 -1.83
N GLY A 234 3.38 -5.38 -1.69
CA GLY A 234 3.24 -6.37 -0.64
C GLY A 234 4.34 -7.43 -0.65
N MET A 235 4.69 -7.96 -1.83
CA MET A 235 5.81 -8.89 -2.00
C MET A 235 7.15 -8.26 -1.61
N ALA A 236 7.41 -7.02 -2.02
CA ALA A 236 8.63 -6.29 -1.68
C ALA A 236 8.73 -6.07 -0.16
N TYR A 237 7.63 -5.65 0.47
CA TYR A 237 7.54 -5.42 1.91
C TYR A 237 7.77 -6.72 2.69
N ALA A 238 7.08 -7.79 2.32
CA ALA A 238 7.24 -9.12 2.93
C ALA A 238 8.68 -9.63 2.82
N ALA A 239 9.31 -9.46 1.67
CA ALA A 239 10.72 -9.84 1.45
C ALA A 239 11.69 -9.01 2.30
N SER A 240 11.43 -7.71 2.46
CA SER A 240 12.18 -6.81 3.34
C SER A 240 12.05 -7.25 4.80
N ALA A 241 10.83 -7.54 5.26
CA ALA A 241 10.54 -8.06 6.58
C ALA A 241 11.20 -9.41 6.85
N GLY A 242 11.12 -10.36 5.91
CA GLY A 242 11.75 -11.67 6.02
C GLY A 242 13.27 -11.59 6.14
N THR A 243 13.89 -10.65 5.45
CA THR A 243 15.34 -10.40 5.57
C THR A 243 15.72 -9.88 6.95
N ARG A 244 14.97 -8.91 7.49
CA ARG A 244 15.21 -8.40 8.85
C ARG A 244 15.05 -9.50 9.91
N GLN A 245 14.05 -10.35 9.76
CA GLN A 245 13.83 -11.48 10.66
C GLN A 245 15.00 -12.47 10.63
N ALA A 246 15.49 -12.83 9.43
CA ALA A 246 16.63 -13.73 9.25
C ALA A 246 17.89 -13.25 10.00
N LEU A 247 18.10 -11.92 10.04
CA LEU A 247 19.23 -11.30 10.73
C LEU A 247 19.08 -11.30 12.26
N GLN A 248 17.84 -11.26 12.76
CA GLN A 248 17.55 -11.21 14.21
C GLN A 248 17.50 -12.60 14.84
N ASP A 249 17.07 -13.63 14.11
CA ASP A 249 16.93 -15.01 14.60
C ASP A 249 17.86 -15.98 13.84
N THR A 250 19.10 -16.08 14.32
CA THR A 250 20.14 -16.98 13.77
C THR A 250 19.88 -18.47 14.07
N ALA A 251 18.88 -18.82 14.87
CA ALA A 251 18.43 -20.21 15.03
C ALA A 251 17.34 -20.58 13.99
N ALA A 252 16.69 -19.58 13.41
CA ALA A 252 15.72 -19.72 12.31
C ALA A 252 16.35 -19.70 10.90
N SER A 253 17.68 -19.72 10.78
CA SER A 253 18.43 -19.77 9.49
C SER A 253 18.23 -21.06 8.67
N GLY A 254 17.16 -21.82 8.94
CA GLY A 254 16.63 -22.91 8.12
C GLY A 254 15.10 -22.90 7.94
N SER A 255 14.38 -21.84 8.34
CA SER A 255 12.92 -21.75 8.36
C SER A 255 12.43 -20.44 7.72
N LEU A 256 11.43 -20.48 6.82
CA LEU A 256 10.63 -19.42 6.14
C LEU A 256 11.34 -18.14 5.61
N ALA A 257 12.31 -17.57 6.32
CA ALA A 257 13.23 -16.53 5.86
C ALA A 257 14.02 -16.91 4.59
N ALA A 258 14.13 -18.20 4.28
CA ALA A 258 14.70 -18.69 3.01
C ALA A 258 13.75 -18.54 1.80
N VAL A 259 12.43 -18.42 2.03
CA VAL A 259 11.40 -18.46 0.97
C VAL A 259 11.07 -17.06 0.45
N CYS A 260 10.89 -16.07 1.35
CA CYS A 260 10.56 -14.69 1.00
C CYS A 260 11.56 -13.73 1.65
N ASN A 261 12.57 -13.32 0.89
CA ASN A 261 13.63 -12.40 1.32
C ASN A 261 14.01 -11.44 0.17
N ARG A 262 14.76 -10.39 0.50
CA ARG A 262 15.17 -9.34 -0.45
C ARG A 262 15.92 -9.90 -1.66
N GLN A 263 16.78 -10.90 -1.45
CA GLN A 263 17.52 -11.52 -2.55
C GLN A 263 16.60 -12.23 -3.55
N THR A 264 15.60 -12.96 -3.05
CA THR A 264 14.60 -13.66 -3.88
C THR A 264 13.73 -12.66 -4.63
N PHE A 265 13.27 -11.61 -3.94
CA PHE A 265 12.50 -10.54 -4.57
C PHE A 265 13.33 -9.77 -5.61
N ALA A 266 14.62 -9.50 -5.36
CA ALA A 266 15.50 -8.82 -6.31
C ALA A 266 15.64 -9.59 -7.64
N ALA A 267 15.67 -10.92 -7.59
CA ALA A 267 15.70 -11.77 -8.80
C ALA A 267 14.39 -11.72 -9.60
N LEU A 268 13.25 -11.61 -8.92
CA LEU A 268 11.96 -11.33 -9.55
C LEU A 268 11.93 -9.90 -10.12
N TYR A 269 12.36 -8.92 -9.32
CA TYR A 269 12.37 -7.50 -9.65
C TYR A 269 13.13 -7.22 -10.95
N GLN A 270 14.28 -7.86 -11.15
CA GLN A 270 15.03 -7.79 -12.41
C GLN A 270 14.18 -8.10 -13.66
N LYS A 271 13.22 -9.02 -13.54
CA LYS A 271 12.35 -9.43 -14.64
C LYS A 271 11.15 -8.50 -14.82
N ILE A 272 10.62 -7.94 -13.74
CA ILE A 272 9.42 -7.07 -13.77
C ILE A 272 9.76 -5.59 -13.96
N HIS A 273 10.98 -5.16 -13.59
CA HIS A 273 11.39 -3.76 -13.65
C HIS A 273 11.17 -3.09 -15.02
N PRO A 274 11.52 -3.71 -16.17
CA PRO A 274 11.27 -3.08 -17.47
C PRO A 274 9.80 -2.74 -17.70
N HIS A 275 8.88 -3.60 -17.25
CA HIS A 275 7.44 -3.39 -17.38
C HIS A 275 6.94 -2.25 -16.49
N LEU A 276 7.43 -2.17 -15.25
CA LEU A 276 7.10 -1.06 -14.34
C LEU A 276 7.67 0.28 -14.83
N LEU A 277 8.88 0.26 -15.40
CA LEU A 277 9.48 1.45 -15.99
C LEU A 277 8.72 1.93 -17.22
N ASP A 278 8.25 1.02 -18.08
CA ASP A 278 7.41 1.37 -19.23
C ASP A 278 6.10 2.04 -18.77
N LEU A 279 5.54 1.61 -17.65
CA LEU A 279 4.36 2.25 -17.08
C LEU A 279 4.67 3.62 -16.46
N ALA A 280 5.72 3.74 -15.66
CA ALA A 280 6.14 5.02 -15.09
C ALA A 280 6.53 6.05 -16.17
N THR A 281 6.88 5.59 -17.37
CA THR A 281 7.20 6.42 -18.54
C THR A 281 6.07 6.49 -19.57
N HIS A 282 4.86 6.07 -19.18
CA HIS A 282 3.71 5.99 -20.08
C HIS A 282 3.41 7.36 -20.70
N ARG A 283 3.29 7.39 -22.03
CA ARG A 283 3.28 8.64 -22.80
C ARG A 283 1.90 9.27 -22.93
N GLN A 284 0.85 8.46 -22.90
CA GLN A 284 -0.51 8.87 -23.26
C GLN A 284 -1.46 9.00 -22.05
N SER A 285 -1.16 8.29 -20.96
CA SER A 285 -1.96 8.33 -19.73
C SER A 285 -1.07 8.78 -18.57
N SER A 286 -1.43 9.91 -17.98
CA SER A 286 -0.82 10.43 -16.76
C SER A 286 -1.20 9.60 -15.53
N ALA A 287 -2.38 8.95 -15.54
CA ALA A 287 -2.80 8.05 -14.48
C ALA A 287 -1.83 6.85 -14.38
N TYR A 288 -1.56 6.18 -15.51
CA TYR A 288 -0.56 5.11 -15.55
C TYR A 288 0.83 5.57 -15.15
N ALA A 289 1.29 6.74 -15.64
CA ALA A 289 2.58 7.27 -15.23
C ALA A 289 2.65 7.55 -13.72
N ALA A 290 1.59 8.13 -13.14
CA ALA A 290 1.48 8.40 -11.71
C ALA A 290 1.49 7.11 -10.88
N SER A 291 0.69 6.11 -11.27
CA SER A 291 0.63 4.80 -10.60
C SER A 291 1.95 4.05 -10.70
N GLY A 292 2.60 4.07 -11.87
CA GLY A 292 3.92 3.48 -12.07
C GLY A 292 5.00 4.12 -11.21
N LEU A 293 5.03 5.46 -11.09
CA LEU A 293 5.97 6.15 -10.19
C LEU A 293 5.71 5.83 -8.71
N GLY A 294 4.43 5.77 -8.30
CA GLY A 294 4.05 5.40 -6.94
C GLY A 294 4.49 3.98 -6.59
N CYS A 295 4.15 3.00 -7.43
CA CYS A 295 4.55 1.61 -7.26
C CYS A 295 6.08 1.46 -7.20
N LEU A 296 6.82 2.09 -8.11
CA LEU A 296 8.29 2.05 -8.09
C LEU A 296 8.87 2.65 -6.81
N ALA A 297 8.32 3.76 -6.33
CA ALA A 297 8.78 4.41 -5.10
C ALA A 297 8.61 3.49 -3.88
N GLU A 298 7.44 2.87 -3.71
CA GLU A 298 7.19 1.94 -2.61
C GLU A 298 8.10 0.70 -2.67
N VAL A 299 8.27 0.13 -3.88
CA VAL A 299 9.17 -1.01 -4.08
C VAL A 299 10.61 -0.64 -3.76
N PHE A 300 11.07 0.56 -4.13
CA PHE A 300 12.41 1.02 -3.81
C PHE A 300 12.64 1.22 -2.32
N LEU A 301 11.67 1.77 -1.58
CA LEU A 301 11.72 1.83 -0.12
C LEU A 301 11.86 0.44 0.51
N ALA A 302 11.14 -0.55 0.00
CA ALA A 302 11.19 -1.92 0.51
C ALA A 302 12.53 -2.63 0.17
N MET A 303 13.04 -2.42 -1.04
CA MET A 303 14.31 -2.98 -1.53
C MET A 303 15.55 -2.31 -0.90
N GLN A 304 15.46 -1.04 -0.50
CA GLN A 304 16.57 -0.27 0.08
C GLN A 304 17.76 -0.22 -0.88
N GLU A 305 18.99 -0.50 -0.42
CA GLU A 305 20.22 -0.42 -1.22
C GLU A 305 20.18 -1.25 -2.53
N ASP A 306 19.41 -2.33 -2.57
CA ASP A 306 19.25 -3.18 -3.76
C ASP A 306 18.54 -2.45 -4.93
N SER A 307 17.84 -1.34 -4.63
CA SER A 307 17.15 -0.53 -5.64
C SER A 307 18.03 0.54 -6.30
N ALA A 308 19.23 0.81 -5.75
CA ALA A 308 19.98 2.03 -6.08
C ALA A 308 20.31 2.19 -7.57
N ALA A 309 20.61 1.10 -8.27
CA ALA A 309 20.90 1.13 -9.70
C ALA A 309 19.64 1.44 -10.55
N TYR A 310 18.47 0.97 -10.12
CA TYR A 310 17.20 1.23 -10.80
C TYR A 310 16.70 2.65 -10.53
N ALA A 311 16.82 3.13 -9.29
CA ALA A 311 16.50 4.51 -8.94
C ALA A 311 17.42 5.53 -9.64
N ALA A 312 18.61 5.12 -10.05
CA ALA A 312 19.55 5.91 -10.84
C ALA A 312 19.41 5.74 -12.36
N ASP A 313 18.44 4.95 -12.84
CA ASP A 313 18.21 4.79 -14.29
C ASP A 313 17.83 6.12 -14.94
N ALA A 314 18.43 6.41 -16.10
CA ALA A 314 18.28 7.70 -16.76
C ALA A 314 16.84 7.95 -17.25
N LYS A 315 16.13 6.92 -17.72
CA LYS A 315 14.73 7.06 -18.15
C LYS A 315 13.83 7.30 -16.93
N PHE A 316 14.08 6.57 -15.86
CA PHE A 316 13.33 6.73 -14.62
C PHE A 316 13.51 8.13 -14.01
N LEU A 317 14.76 8.61 -13.87
CA LEU A 317 15.03 9.96 -13.38
C LEU A 317 14.38 11.05 -14.26
N GLN A 318 14.31 10.82 -15.57
CA GLN A 318 13.59 11.72 -16.48
C GLN A 318 12.07 11.67 -16.28
N ALA A 319 11.50 10.50 -16.00
CA ALA A 319 10.09 10.34 -15.67
C ALA A 319 9.73 11.08 -14.38
N VAL A 320 10.52 10.89 -13.32
CA VAL A 320 10.37 11.60 -12.04
C VAL A 320 10.41 13.11 -12.26
N LEU A 321 11.41 13.61 -13.01
CA LEU A 321 11.50 15.04 -13.30
C LEU A 321 10.27 15.57 -14.05
N LYS A 322 9.84 14.86 -15.10
CA LYS A 322 8.66 15.22 -15.89
C LYS A 322 7.42 15.28 -14.99
N GLY A 323 7.26 14.30 -14.09
CA GLY A 323 6.18 14.24 -13.12
C GLY A 323 6.18 15.42 -12.16
N VAL A 324 7.32 15.76 -11.56
CA VAL A 324 7.44 16.94 -10.64
C VAL A 324 7.13 18.25 -11.37
N GLN A 325 7.41 18.33 -12.66
CA GLN A 325 7.13 19.47 -13.53
C GLN A 325 5.70 19.52 -14.09
N GLN A 326 4.85 18.52 -13.82
CA GLN A 326 3.45 18.59 -14.25
C GLN A 326 2.72 19.69 -13.49
N ASP A 327 1.92 20.47 -14.19
CA ASP A 327 1.11 21.57 -13.64
C ASP A 327 -0.40 21.33 -13.81
N GLU A 328 -0.81 20.42 -14.70
CA GLU A 328 -2.21 20.10 -14.97
C GLU A 328 -2.74 18.90 -14.17
N ASN A 329 -1.86 18.03 -13.67
CA ASN A 329 -2.23 16.81 -12.96
C ASN A 329 -1.49 16.71 -11.61
N GLU A 330 -2.19 17.09 -10.54
CA GLU A 330 -1.65 17.10 -9.18
C GLU A 330 -1.38 15.70 -8.61
N ASP A 331 -2.17 14.67 -8.95
CA ASP A 331 -1.88 13.30 -8.50
C ASP A 331 -0.57 12.77 -9.08
N TYR A 332 -0.32 13.05 -10.37
CA TYR A 332 0.94 12.71 -11.01
C TYR A 332 2.10 13.51 -10.39
N ARG A 333 1.92 14.81 -10.16
CA ARG A 333 2.93 15.65 -9.52
C ARG A 333 3.25 15.20 -8.09
N ARG A 334 2.23 14.88 -7.30
CA ARG A 334 2.33 14.36 -5.93
C ARG A 334 3.12 13.05 -5.87
N ASN A 335 2.76 12.07 -6.70
CA ASN A 335 3.46 10.78 -6.76
C ASN A 335 4.91 10.95 -7.22
N ALA A 336 5.17 11.87 -8.15
CA ALA A 336 6.53 12.17 -8.58
C ALA A 336 7.37 12.85 -7.49
N CYS A 337 6.78 13.72 -6.65
CA CYS A 337 7.47 14.30 -5.50
C CYS A 337 7.84 13.24 -4.46
N PHE A 338 6.90 12.35 -4.12
CA PHE A 338 7.18 11.19 -3.27
C PHE A 338 8.33 10.34 -3.84
N CYS A 339 8.21 9.97 -5.12
CA CYS A 339 9.21 9.20 -5.84
C CYS A 339 10.60 9.86 -5.85
N LEU A 340 10.66 11.18 -6.07
CA LEU A 340 11.90 11.95 -6.00
C LEU A 340 12.54 11.87 -4.61
N GLY A 341 11.74 11.99 -3.55
CA GLY A 341 12.24 11.80 -2.18
C GLY A 341 12.89 10.43 -1.99
N VAL A 342 12.20 9.37 -2.43
CA VAL A 342 12.70 7.99 -2.35
C VAL A 342 14.00 7.81 -3.13
N VAL A 343 14.14 8.42 -4.32
CA VAL A 343 15.39 8.39 -5.10
C VAL A 343 16.59 8.84 -4.26
N TYR A 344 16.45 9.90 -3.47
CA TYR A 344 17.56 10.35 -2.60
C TYR A 344 17.78 9.41 -1.43
N GLU A 345 16.71 8.88 -0.84
CA GLU A 345 16.78 7.93 0.27
C GLU A 345 17.60 6.68 -0.09
N VAL A 346 17.39 6.13 -1.29
CA VAL A 346 18.02 4.86 -1.71
C VAL A 346 19.24 5.02 -2.63
N ALA A 347 19.37 6.16 -3.33
CA ALA A 347 20.35 6.34 -4.41
C ALA A 347 21.07 7.70 -4.42
N SER A 348 21.02 8.50 -3.35
CA SER A 348 21.71 9.81 -3.27
C SER A 348 23.20 9.78 -3.63
N ALA A 349 23.89 8.67 -3.34
CA ALA A 349 25.31 8.48 -3.66
C ALA A 349 25.58 8.19 -5.16
N GLN A 350 24.55 7.91 -5.96
CA GLN A 350 24.72 7.57 -7.37
C GLN A 350 25.08 8.81 -8.21
N PRO A 351 26.10 8.73 -9.09
CA PRO A 351 26.52 9.87 -9.91
C PRO A 351 25.40 10.46 -10.78
N ALA A 352 24.50 9.62 -11.30
CA ALA A 352 23.37 10.05 -12.12
C ALA A 352 22.35 10.89 -11.33
N VAL A 353 22.08 10.53 -10.08
CA VAL A 353 21.20 11.29 -9.18
C VAL A 353 21.85 12.63 -8.84
N ASN A 354 23.13 12.60 -8.44
CA ASN A 354 23.90 13.81 -8.13
C ASN A 354 23.95 14.81 -9.30
N ALA A 355 24.11 14.31 -10.53
CA ALA A 355 24.16 15.17 -11.72
C ALA A 355 22.83 15.90 -12.00
N LYS A 356 21.70 15.36 -11.55
CA LYS A 356 20.36 15.96 -11.71
C LYS A 356 19.89 16.77 -10.51
N THR A 357 20.66 16.83 -9.42
CA THR A 357 20.23 17.50 -8.18
C THR A 357 19.78 18.94 -8.38
N ALA A 358 20.54 19.76 -9.12
CA ALA A 358 20.17 21.14 -9.36
C ALA A 358 18.84 21.27 -10.13
N GLU A 359 18.60 20.38 -11.09
CA GLU A 359 17.38 20.34 -11.89
C GLU A 359 16.16 19.93 -11.05
N PHE A 360 16.32 18.92 -10.21
CA PHE A 360 15.27 18.47 -9.27
C PHE A 360 14.92 19.54 -8.23
N LEU A 361 15.93 20.21 -7.65
CA LEU A 361 15.69 21.28 -6.69
C LEU A 361 14.97 22.48 -7.33
N ALA A 362 15.32 22.83 -8.57
CA ALA A 362 14.62 23.87 -9.31
C ALA A 362 13.16 23.50 -9.61
N ALA A 363 12.91 22.23 -9.98
CA ALA A 363 11.55 21.73 -10.21
C ALA A 363 10.70 21.75 -8.92
N LEU A 364 11.24 21.24 -7.81
CA LEU A 364 10.58 21.29 -6.50
C LEU A 364 10.29 22.72 -6.04
N HIS A 365 11.24 23.64 -6.22
CA HIS A 365 11.06 25.03 -5.82
C HIS A 365 9.80 25.68 -6.41
N SER A 366 9.39 25.30 -7.63
CA SER A 366 8.17 25.81 -8.26
C SER A 366 6.86 25.43 -7.56
N ILE A 367 6.90 24.39 -6.71
CA ILE A 367 5.73 23.89 -5.96
C ILE A 367 5.49 24.74 -4.70
N PHE A 368 6.57 25.22 -4.07
CA PHE A 368 6.51 25.95 -2.80
C PHE A 368 5.88 27.33 -3.00
N ARG A 369 4.60 27.43 -2.62
CA ARG A 369 3.76 28.65 -2.68
C ARG A 369 3.00 28.80 -1.36
N SER A 370 2.37 29.96 -1.15
CA SER A 370 1.54 30.17 0.04
C SER A 370 0.38 29.18 0.05
N ARG A 371 0.14 28.49 1.17
CA ARG A 371 -0.96 27.52 1.29
C ARG A 371 -2.34 28.15 1.08
N GLU A 372 -2.48 29.44 1.36
CA GLU A 372 -3.72 30.19 1.15
C GLU A 372 -4.12 30.28 -0.33
N ASP A 373 -3.15 30.14 -1.24
CA ASP A 373 -3.35 30.18 -2.69
C ASP A 373 -3.63 28.79 -3.30
N LEU A 374 -3.54 27.73 -2.50
CA LEU A 374 -3.57 26.35 -2.97
C LEU A 374 -4.90 25.66 -2.66
N ASN A 375 -5.44 24.94 -3.65
CA ASN A 375 -6.53 24.01 -3.40
C ASN A 375 -6.04 22.76 -2.65
N LYS A 376 -6.97 21.91 -2.19
CA LYS A 376 -6.64 20.72 -1.40
C LYS A 376 -5.64 19.77 -2.09
N SER A 377 -5.79 19.55 -3.40
CA SER A 377 -4.90 18.66 -4.16
C SER A 377 -3.49 19.24 -4.27
N GLU A 378 -3.37 20.55 -4.54
CA GLU A 378 -2.08 21.24 -4.55
C GLU A 378 -1.41 21.25 -3.17
N GLN A 379 -2.19 21.28 -2.08
CA GLN A 379 -1.65 21.19 -0.72
C GLN A 379 -1.09 19.79 -0.40
N LEU A 380 -1.73 18.71 -0.89
CA LEU A 380 -1.17 17.35 -0.82
C LEU A 380 0.16 17.27 -1.56
N THR A 381 0.23 17.86 -2.75
CA THR A 381 1.49 17.95 -3.52
C THR A 381 2.56 18.74 -2.79
N LEU A 382 2.20 19.87 -2.16
CA LEU A 382 3.13 20.66 -1.36
C LEU A 382 3.70 19.85 -0.17
N ASP A 383 2.85 19.06 0.50
CA ASP A 383 3.29 18.19 1.60
C ASP A 383 4.30 17.15 1.12
N ASN A 384 4.05 16.50 -0.02
CA ASN A 384 4.99 15.53 -0.60
C ASN A 384 6.26 16.19 -1.14
N ALA A 385 6.19 17.41 -1.67
CA ALA A 385 7.37 18.17 -2.06
C ALA A 385 8.23 18.55 -0.84
N ALA A 386 7.60 18.91 0.27
CA ALA A 386 8.30 19.17 1.54
C ALA A 386 8.97 17.90 2.07
N ALA A 387 8.28 16.76 2.04
CA ALA A 387 8.84 15.45 2.38
C ALA A 387 10.00 15.04 1.47
N ALA A 388 9.94 15.36 0.17
CA ALA A 388 11.05 15.13 -0.76
C ALA A 388 12.28 15.96 -0.38
N VAL A 389 12.11 17.24 -0.04
CA VAL A 389 13.19 18.10 0.46
C VAL A 389 13.75 17.55 1.78
N ALA A 390 12.90 17.07 2.68
CA ALA A 390 13.32 16.43 3.92
C ALA A 390 14.21 15.21 3.66
N ARG A 391 13.83 14.31 2.73
CA ARG A 391 14.65 13.16 2.32
C ARG A 391 15.97 13.58 1.67
N ILE A 392 15.98 14.63 0.85
CA ILE A 392 17.23 15.17 0.26
C ILE A 392 18.17 15.68 1.36
N ILE A 393 17.65 16.34 2.40
CA ILE A 393 18.44 16.79 3.56
C ILE A 393 18.97 15.60 4.35
N LEU A 394 18.14 14.57 4.58
CA LEU A 394 18.52 13.35 5.28
C LEU A 394 19.58 12.54 4.52
N HIS A 395 19.46 12.49 3.20
CA HIS A 395 20.31 11.73 2.28
C HIS A 395 20.94 12.66 1.24
N PRO A 396 21.90 13.51 1.64
CA PRO A 396 22.45 14.53 0.76
C PRO A 396 23.26 13.89 -0.38
N PRO A 397 23.17 14.45 -1.60
CA PRO A 397 24.05 14.05 -2.69
C PRO A 397 25.49 14.54 -2.44
N ALA A 398 26.43 14.14 -3.31
CA ALA A 398 27.82 14.58 -3.21
C ALA A 398 27.98 16.10 -3.47
N THR A 399 27.07 16.70 -4.23
CA THR A 399 27.04 18.14 -4.50
C THR A 399 26.47 18.88 -3.29
N ALA A 400 27.11 19.97 -2.89
CA ALA A 400 26.65 20.79 -1.78
C ALA A 400 25.22 21.31 -2.02
N LEU A 401 24.36 21.12 -1.02
CA LEU A 401 22.97 21.60 -1.05
C LEU A 401 22.90 23.09 -0.70
N PRO A 402 21.99 23.86 -1.33
CA PRO A 402 21.72 25.26 -0.98
C PRO A 402 20.87 25.34 0.30
N LEU A 403 21.44 24.94 1.45
CA LEU A 403 20.73 24.80 2.73
C LEU A 403 20.06 26.09 3.21
N GLU A 404 20.64 27.24 2.87
CA GLU A 404 20.07 28.58 3.15
C GLU A 404 18.70 28.80 2.49
N HIS A 405 18.39 28.08 1.42
CA HIS A 405 17.08 28.10 0.75
C HIS A 405 16.20 26.92 1.19
N LEU A 406 16.80 25.73 1.34
CA LEU A 406 16.05 24.51 1.68
C LEU A 406 15.50 24.54 3.11
N VAL A 407 16.28 25.05 4.08
CA VAL A 407 15.85 25.09 5.48
C VAL A 407 14.61 25.98 5.64
N PRO A 408 14.58 27.25 5.19
CA PRO A 408 13.37 28.06 5.28
C PRO A 408 12.15 27.44 4.58
N ALA A 409 12.33 26.82 3.42
CA ALA A 409 11.25 26.15 2.69
C ALA A 409 10.65 24.99 3.51
N LEU A 410 11.50 24.17 4.14
CA LEU A 410 11.07 23.09 5.01
C LEU A 410 10.30 23.63 6.23
N LEU A 411 10.79 24.69 6.88
CA LEU A 411 10.17 25.24 8.09
C LEU A 411 8.80 25.87 7.85
N VAL A 412 8.58 26.49 6.70
CA VAL A 412 7.27 27.04 6.32
C VAL A 412 6.27 25.92 5.98
N SER A 413 6.77 24.75 5.60
CA SER A 413 5.95 23.60 5.25
C SER A 413 5.53 22.78 6.47
N MET A 414 6.11 23.03 7.66
CA MET A 414 5.76 22.37 8.92
C MET A 414 4.67 23.13 9.71
N PRO A 415 3.64 22.43 10.23
CA PRO A 415 3.40 21.01 10.02
C PRO A 415 2.85 20.75 8.62
N LEU A 416 3.01 19.50 8.15
CA LEU A 416 2.21 18.99 7.03
C LEU A 416 0.72 19.18 7.36
N GLN A 417 -0.14 19.36 6.35
CA GLN A 417 -1.56 19.73 6.57
C GLN A 417 -2.53 18.68 6.09
N GLU A 418 -2.31 18.16 4.88
CA GLU A 418 -3.22 17.24 4.20
C GLU A 418 -2.66 15.81 4.22
N ASP A 419 -1.34 15.65 4.01
CA ASP A 419 -0.67 14.35 4.06
C ASP A 419 0.27 14.26 5.27
N HIS A 420 -0.10 13.45 6.25
CA HIS A 420 0.72 13.19 7.45
C HIS A 420 1.44 11.84 7.42
N GLU A 421 1.44 11.13 6.29
CA GLU A 421 2.18 9.87 6.16
C GLU A 421 3.68 10.11 6.25
N GLU A 422 4.13 11.28 5.81
CA GLU A 422 5.53 11.70 5.75
C GLU A 422 6.03 12.46 6.99
N SER A 423 5.20 12.56 8.04
CA SER A 423 5.56 13.30 9.25
C SER A 423 6.80 12.75 9.97
N GLU A 424 7.04 11.43 9.94
CA GLU A 424 8.25 10.85 10.54
C GLU A 424 9.51 11.37 9.83
N VAL A 425 9.49 11.44 8.50
CA VAL A 425 10.60 11.95 7.67
C VAL A 425 10.85 13.42 7.96
N MET A 426 9.78 14.21 8.05
CA MET A 426 9.86 15.63 8.40
C MET A 426 10.52 15.84 9.77
N LEU A 427 10.12 15.06 10.78
CA LEU A 427 10.71 15.13 12.12
C LEU A 427 12.16 14.63 12.16
N GLN A 428 12.50 13.60 11.41
CA GLN A 428 13.89 13.14 11.26
C GLN A 428 14.77 14.22 10.61
N ALA A 429 14.28 14.92 9.58
CA ALA A 429 14.99 16.02 8.97
C ALA A 429 15.20 17.18 9.96
N ALA A 430 14.18 17.52 10.77
CA ALA A 430 14.32 18.52 11.83
C ALA A 430 15.39 18.14 12.87
N LEU A 431 15.43 16.87 13.29
CA LEU A 431 16.49 16.35 14.17
C LEU A 431 17.87 16.54 13.55
N LYS A 432 18.05 16.16 12.28
CA LYS A 432 19.32 16.32 11.57
C LYS A 432 19.74 17.78 11.46
N LEU A 433 18.80 18.67 11.12
CA LEU A 433 19.09 20.11 10.97
C LEU A 433 19.54 20.76 12.28
N ALA A 434 19.00 20.35 13.41
CA ALA A 434 19.38 20.87 14.71
C ALA A 434 20.72 20.35 15.23
N ASP A 435 21.09 19.12 14.83
CA ASP A 435 22.31 18.43 15.26
C ASP A 435 23.53 18.78 14.37
N ASP A 436 23.32 19.00 13.07
CA ASP A 436 24.40 19.28 12.12
C ASP A 436 24.95 20.72 12.29
N ALA A 437 26.27 20.81 12.50
CA ALA A 437 26.98 22.07 12.69
C ALA A 437 26.84 23.03 11.50
N ALA A 438 26.64 22.52 10.28
CA ALA A 438 26.46 23.37 9.09
C ALA A 438 25.08 24.06 9.09
N THR A 439 24.06 23.44 9.66
CA THR A 439 22.67 23.94 9.63
C THR A 439 22.24 24.56 10.95
N GLN A 440 22.92 24.27 12.05
CA GLN A 440 22.60 24.84 13.37
C GLN A 440 22.53 26.38 13.36
N PRO A 441 23.42 27.15 12.69
CA PRO A 441 23.27 28.60 12.60
C PRO A 441 21.98 29.04 11.90
N LEU A 442 21.57 28.33 10.84
CA LEU A 442 20.32 28.60 10.11
C LEU A 442 19.09 28.27 10.97
N VAL A 443 19.14 27.16 11.72
CA VAL A 443 18.09 26.80 12.69
C VAL A 443 17.96 27.89 13.76
N VAL A 444 19.08 28.36 14.32
CA VAL A 444 19.08 29.44 15.32
C VAL A 444 18.56 30.75 14.73
N GLN A 445 18.92 31.09 13.48
CA GLN A 445 18.41 32.26 12.77
C GLN A 445 16.88 32.21 12.62
N HIS A 446 16.31 31.02 12.43
CA HIS A 446 14.88 30.80 12.25
C HIS A 446 14.21 30.14 13.46
N ILE A 447 14.80 30.25 14.65
CA ILE A 447 14.46 29.43 15.82
C ILE A 447 12.97 29.47 16.19
N GLN A 448 12.33 30.65 16.09
CA GLN A 448 10.92 30.80 16.40
C GLN A 448 10.04 29.94 15.46
N LYS A 449 10.31 30.01 14.15
CA LYS A 449 9.58 29.23 13.14
C LYS A 449 9.90 27.74 13.27
N PHE A 450 11.16 27.41 13.53
CA PHE A 450 11.59 26.03 13.74
C PHE A 450 10.85 25.38 14.91
N LEU A 451 10.87 26.00 16.08
CA LEU A 451 10.21 25.48 17.27
C LEU A 451 8.70 25.35 17.05
N VAL A 452 8.05 26.37 16.48
CA VAL A 452 6.61 26.33 16.19
C VAL A 452 6.27 25.19 15.24
N GLY A 453 6.97 25.06 14.12
CA GLY A 453 6.72 24.02 13.11
C GLY A 453 6.90 22.61 13.68
N VAL A 454 8.03 22.35 14.37
CA VAL A 454 8.33 21.03 14.92
C VAL A 454 7.38 20.65 16.07
N ILE A 455 7.00 21.61 16.92
CA ILE A 455 6.01 21.37 17.98
C ILE A 455 4.65 21.06 17.37
N LEU A 456 4.20 21.84 16.38
CA LEU A 456 2.92 21.60 15.72
C LEU A 456 2.91 20.22 15.03
N GLU A 457 3.98 19.84 14.36
CA GLU A 457 4.12 18.54 13.70
C GLU A 457 4.07 17.40 14.73
N THR A 458 4.92 17.45 15.75
CA THR A 458 5.01 16.39 16.77
C THR A 458 3.74 16.25 17.60
N ALA A 459 3.09 17.36 17.92
CA ALA A 459 1.88 17.38 18.73
C ALA A 459 0.61 17.03 17.94
N HIS A 460 0.67 17.01 16.60
CA HIS A 460 -0.52 16.77 15.79
C HIS A 460 -1.09 15.38 16.07
N PRO A 461 -2.42 15.23 16.31
CA PRO A 461 -3.00 13.94 16.69
C PRO A 461 -2.80 12.81 15.67
N LEU A 462 -2.72 13.13 14.37
CA LEU A 462 -2.43 12.15 13.33
C LEU A 462 -0.96 11.73 13.36
N THR A 463 -0.06 12.70 13.45
CA THR A 463 1.39 12.47 13.54
C THR A 463 1.76 11.65 14.78
N ALA A 464 1.23 12.01 15.96
CA ALA A 464 1.52 11.35 17.22
C ALA A 464 1.12 9.86 17.26
N LYS A 465 0.15 9.45 16.42
CA LYS A 465 -0.28 8.04 16.29
C LYS A 465 0.57 7.24 15.30
N ARG A 466 1.17 7.91 14.31
CA ARG A 466 1.90 7.28 13.21
C ARG A 466 3.40 7.19 13.46
N VAL A 467 4.00 8.25 14.00
CA VAL A 467 5.44 8.34 14.19
C VAL A 467 5.89 7.45 15.34
N LYS A 468 7.00 6.74 15.13
CA LYS A 468 7.58 5.85 16.16
C LYS A 468 7.87 6.58 17.49
N PRO A 469 7.56 5.98 18.66
CA PRO A 469 7.81 6.59 19.96
C PRO A 469 9.26 7.05 20.17
N GLU A 470 10.23 6.32 19.62
CA GLU A 470 11.66 6.65 19.73
C GLU A 470 12.00 7.95 18.99
N VAL A 471 11.36 8.21 17.85
CA VAL A 471 11.56 9.45 17.09
C VAL A 471 10.91 10.62 17.85
N GLN A 472 9.70 10.42 18.36
CA GLN A 472 9.01 11.44 19.17
C GLN A 472 9.84 11.85 20.40
N GLU A 473 10.41 10.89 21.11
CA GLU A 473 11.25 11.17 22.29
C GLU A 473 12.53 11.93 21.91
N LYS A 474 13.20 11.54 20.81
CA LYS A 474 14.37 12.29 20.30
C LYS A 474 14.01 13.73 19.98
N VAL A 475 12.86 13.97 19.36
CA VAL A 475 12.38 15.33 19.04
C VAL A 475 12.11 16.13 20.32
N ILE A 476 11.47 15.53 21.33
CA ILE A 476 11.22 16.18 22.62
C ILE A 476 12.55 16.57 23.30
N VAL A 477 13.54 15.69 23.29
CA VAL A 477 14.87 15.96 23.85
C VAL A 477 15.55 17.12 23.11
N MET A 478 15.53 17.10 21.77
CA MET A 478 16.07 18.18 20.94
C MET A 478 15.39 19.52 21.24
N LEU A 479 14.06 19.55 21.31
CA LEU A 479 13.29 20.76 21.63
C LEU A 479 13.65 21.31 23.01
N ARG A 480 13.81 20.45 24.03
CA ARG A 480 14.24 20.85 25.38
C ARG A 480 15.62 21.49 25.34
N GLN A 481 16.58 20.85 24.66
CA GLN A 481 17.95 21.37 24.55
C GLN A 481 17.97 22.75 23.88
N LEU A 482 17.25 22.91 22.76
CA LEU A 482 17.13 24.19 22.07
C LEU A 482 16.51 25.26 22.97
N LEU A 483 15.40 24.97 23.65
CA LEU A 483 14.72 25.92 24.55
C LEU A 483 15.58 26.34 25.76
N THR A 484 16.52 25.50 26.19
CA THR A 484 17.48 25.82 27.27
C THR A 484 18.74 26.54 26.79
N ASN A 485 18.89 26.77 25.49
CA ASN A 485 20.08 27.43 24.94
C ASN A 485 20.16 28.89 25.43
N PRO A 486 21.20 29.27 26.20
CA PRO A 486 21.33 30.61 26.77
C PRO A 486 21.53 31.71 25.72
N SER A 487 21.82 31.36 24.47
CA SER A 487 21.89 32.34 23.37
C SER A 487 20.52 32.78 22.86
N LEU A 488 19.43 32.10 23.26
CA LEU A 488 18.08 32.44 22.84
C LEU A 488 17.43 33.45 23.80
N PRO A 489 16.53 34.32 23.31
CA PRO A 489 15.74 35.19 24.17
C PRO A 489 14.99 34.41 25.26
N PRO A 490 14.97 34.86 26.53
CA PRO A 490 14.19 34.21 27.59
C PRO A 490 12.68 34.10 27.29
N SER A 491 12.18 34.96 26.40
CA SER A 491 10.79 34.97 25.94
C SER A 491 10.49 33.98 24.79
N THR A 492 11.47 33.21 24.30
CA THR A 492 11.27 32.31 23.15
C THR A 492 10.13 31.32 23.39
N LEU A 493 10.10 30.63 24.53
CA LEU A 493 9.01 29.69 24.85
C LEU A 493 7.65 30.39 24.92
N GLN A 494 7.61 31.60 25.48
CA GLN A 494 6.38 32.40 25.56
C GLN A 494 5.89 32.78 24.16
N GLY A 495 6.79 33.23 23.28
CA GLY A 495 6.45 33.52 21.90
C GLY A 495 5.97 32.28 21.13
N VAL A 496 6.51 31.10 21.43
CA VAL A 496 6.05 29.84 20.84
C VAL A 496 4.63 29.52 21.30
N LYS A 497 4.34 29.65 22.61
CA LYS A 497 2.99 29.47 23.17
C LYS A 497 1.98 30.42 22.54
N GLU A 498 2.36 31.68 22.32
CA GLU A 498 1.51 32.67 21.64
C GLU A 498 1.25 32.30 20.18
N ALA A 499 2.28 31.84 19.46
CA ALA A 499 2.15 31.44 18.05
C ALA A 499 1.25 30.21 17.84
N VAL A 500 1.19 29.29 18.82
CA VAL A 500 0.34 28.09 18.76
C VAL A 500 -0.96 28.22 19.57
N ALA A 501 -1.30 29.41 20.06
CA ALA A 501 -2.42 29.60 20.99
C ALA A 501 -3.78 29.13 20.44
N SER A 502 -3.96 29.15 19.12
CA SER A 502 -5.17 28.66 18.44
C SER A 502 -5.23 27.13 18.28
N LYS A 503 -4.20 26.40 18.71
CA LYS A 503 -4.05 24.95 18.54
C LYS A 503 -3.99 24.26 19.92
N PRO A 504 -5.13 23.82 20.49
CA PRO A 504 -5.19 23.27 21.85
C PRO A 504 -4.26 22.08 22.08
N PHE A 505 -4.15 21.18 21.09
CA PHE A 505 -3.26 20.01 21.17
C PHE A 505 -1.79 20.40 21.35
N ALA A 506 -1.34 21.49 20.71
CA ALA A 506 0.03 21.97 20.81
C ALA A 506 0.30 22.62 22.17
N LEU A 507 -0.67 23.38 22.70
CA LEU A 507 -0.57 23.93 24.06
C LEU A 507 -0.49 22.84 25.12
N GLU A 508 -1.32 21.79 25.00
CA GLU A 508 -1.28 20.63 25.89
C GLU A 508 0.06 19.90 25.81
N PHE A 509 0.57 19.67 24.59
CA PHE A 509 1.90 19.12 24.38
C PHE A 509 2.98 19.97 25.04
N ILE A 510 2.94 21.31 24.86
CA ILE A 510 3.93 22.19 25.49
C ILE A 510 3.86 22.07 27.01
N ASN A 511 2.69 22.25 27.61
CA ASN A 511 2.52 22.27 29.07
C ASN A 511 2.84 20.92 29.74
N SER A 512 2.81 19.81 28.99
CA SER A 512 3.16 18.49 29.51
C SER A 512 4.63 18.12 29.32
N LYS A 513 5.34 18.72 28.35
CA LYS A 513 6.71 18.32 27.97
C LYS A 513 7.79 19.34 28.30
N PHE A 514 7.45 20.63 28.44
CA PHE A 514 8.36 21.75 28.73
C PHE A 514 7.82 22.62 29.85
#